data_AF-A0A8J6TFD3-F1
#
_entry.id   AF-A0A8J6TFD3-F1
#
_cell.length_a   1.000
_cell.length_b   1.000
_cell.length_c   1.000
_cell.angle_alpha   90.00
_cell.angle_beta   90.00
_cell.angle_gamma   90.00
#
_symmetry.space_group_name_H-M   'P 1'
#
loop_
_entity.id
_entity.type
_entity.pdbx_description
1 polymer ?
#
loop_
_entity_poly.entity_id
_entity_poly.type
_entity_poly.pdbx_seq_one_letter_code
_entity_poly.pdbx_strand_id
1 'polypeptide(L)'
;MGKREMVIGIVALCALFFSASFIQASPDKRFDATTNTCRIFGFDTAWWGEGNKTFKQNCKSCHYRNNDKGAPFLYAESKSPRAWNRVFYKKYPACAKDGSWNIDLQQQLALNDFLYKYGADTYNAYDANDCG
;
A
#
# COMPACT_ATOMS: atom_id res chain seq x y z
N MET A 1 8.84 56.04 -11.77
CA MET A 1 8.90 54.95 -10.78
C MET A 1 10.36 54.76 -10.38
N GLY A 2 10.70 55.09 -9.14
CA GLY A 2 12.06 54.98 -8.61
C GLY A 2 12.46 53.52 -8.38
N LYS A 3 13.76 53.21 -8.45
CA LYS A 3 14.31 51.87 -8.19
C LYS A 3 13.76 51.24 -6.89
N ARG A 4 13.50 52.06 -5.87
CA ARG A 4 12.95 51.63 -4.57
C ARG A 4 11.51 51.13 -4.66
N GLU A 5 10.67 51.81 -5.44
CA GLU A 5 9.25 51.45 -5.63
C GLU A 5 9.12 50.17 -6.46
N MET A 6 10.00 50.01 -7.45
CA MET A 6 10.08 48.79 -8.27
C MET A 6 10.54 47.57 -7.45
N VAL A 7 11.53 47.74 -6.56
CA VAL A 7 11.97 46.65 -5.66
C VAL A 7 10.87 46.26 -4.67
N ILE A 8 10.17 47.23 -4.08
CA ILE A 8 9.06 46.95 -3.16
C ILE A 8 7.91 46.23 -3.88
N GLY A 9 7.58 46.66 -5.11
CA GLY A 9 6.57 46.01 -5.93
C GLY A 9 6.92 44.55 -6.26
N ILE A 10 8.18 44.26 -6.59
CA ILE A 10 8.65 42.90 -6.87
C ILE A 10 8.61 42.03 -5.61
N VAL A 11 9.06 42.55 -4.46
CA VAL A 11 9.04 41.81 -3.19
C VAL A 11 7.61 41.50 -2.74
N ALA A 12 6.69 42.46 -2.85
CA ALA A 12 5.28 42.25 -2.52
C ALA A 12 4.61 41.24 -3.47
N LEU A 13 4.94 41.28 -4.77
CA LEU A 13 4.45 40.32 -5.75
C LEU A 13 4.99 38.91 -5.46
N CYS A 14 6.28 38.78 -5.13
CA CYS A 14 6.87 37.49 -4.73
C CYS A 14 6.24 36.93 -3.45
N ALA A 15 5.96 37.77 -2.44
CA ALA A 15 5.31 37.35 -1.21
C ALA A 15 3.88 36.80 -1.44
N LEU A 16 3.15 37.36 -2.42
CA LEU A 16 1.84 36.85 -2.82
C LEU A 16 1.93 35.48 -3.50
N PHE A 17 2.95 35.24 -4.33
CA PHE A 17 3.16 33.95 -5.01
C PHE A 17 3.66 32.82 -4.09
N PHE A 18 4.26 33.12 -2.93
CA PHE A 18 4.72 32.09 -1.97
C PHE A 18 3.61 31.58 -1.03
N SER A 19 2.42 32.18 -1.04
CA SER A 19 1.33 31.81 -0.12
C SER A 19 0.47 30.62 -0.56
N ALA A 20 0.65 30.12 -1.78
CA ALA A 20 -0.18 29.04 -2.33
C ALA A 20 0.67 27.81 -2.67
N SER A 21 0.68 26.82 -1.76
CA SER A 21 0.47 25.38 -2.05
C SER A 21 0.93 24.50 -0.89
N PHE A 22 0.09 24.33 0.14
CA PHE A 22 0.16 23.16 1.02
C PHE A 22 -0.85 22.11 0.53
N ILE A 23 -0.62 21.54 -0.65
CA ILE A 23 -1.30 20.29 -1.02
C ILE A 23 -0.59 19.19 -0.23
N GLN A 24 -1.12 18.88 0.95
CA GLN A 24 -0.62 17.78 1.76
C GLN A 24 -1.10 16.48 1.10
N ALA A 25 -0.16 15.66 0.62
CA ALA A 25 -0.48 14.32 0.14
C ALA A 25 -1.17 13.56 1.27
N SER A 26 -2.43 13.15 1.06
CA SER A 26 -3.10 12.27 1.99
C SER A 26 -2.46 10.89 1.88
N PRO A 27 -2.24 10.19 3.00
CA PRO A 27 -1.63 8.87 2.94
C PRO A 27 -2.58 7.90 2.26
N ASP A 28 -2.02 7.04 1.41
CA ASP A 28 -2.76 5.95 0.77
C ASP A 28 -3.42 5.07 1.83
N LYS A 29 -4.61 4.56 1.51
CA LYS A 29 -5.43 3.77 2.44
C LYS A 29 -6.19 2.67 1.71
N ARG A 30 -6.63 1.64 2.46
CA ARG A 30 -7.52 0.58 1.96
C ARG A 30 -8.55 0.19 3.02
N PHE A 31 -9.69 -0.33 2.58
CA PHE A 31 -10.60 -1.05 3.47
C PHE A 31 -10.06 -2.45 3.79
N ASP A 32 -10.10 -2.84 5.05
CA ASP A 32 -9.84 -4.21 5.49
C ASP A 32 -11.12 -4.87 6.02
N ALA A 33 -11.62 -5.87 5.27
CA ALA A 33 -12.83 -6.59 5.64
C ALA A 33 -12.64 -7.56 6.84
N THR A 34 -11.39 -7.87 7.22
CA THR A 34 -11.11 -8.73 8.38
C THR A 34 -11.35 -7.96 9.67
N THR A 35 -10.92 -6.70 9.72
CA THR A 35 -11.08 -5.83 10.90
C THR A 35 -12.23 -4.84 10.79
N ASN A 36 -12.86 -4.72 9.61
CA ASN A 36 -13.88 -3.71 9.31
C ASN A 36 -13.37 -2.27 9.56
N THR A 37 -12.15 -1.99 9.13
CA THR A 37 -11.51 -0.68 9.32
C THR A 37 -10.85 -0.17 8.06
N CYS A 38 -10.74 1.16 7.94
CA CYS A 38 -9.87 1.77 6.96
C CYS A 38 -8.43 1.78 7.47
N ARG A 39 -7.52 1.15 6.74
CA ARG A 39 -6.11 1.05 7.07
C ARG A 39 -5.31 2.04 6.25
N ILE A 40 -4.48 2.81 6.93
CA ILE A 40 -3.53 3.76 6.33
C ILE A 40 -2.22 3.02 6.07
N PHE A 41 -1.66 3.16 4.87
CA PHE A 41 -0.36 2.58 4.56
C PHE A 41 0.74 3.31 5.31
N GLY A 42 1.52 2.54 6.06
CA GLY A 42 2.60 3.03 6.90
C GLY A 42 3.95 2.45 6.52
N PHE A 43 4.90 2.55 7.44
CA PHE A 43 6.26 2.03 7.26
C PHE A 43 6.26 0.52 6.98
N ASP A 44 5.39 -0.25 7.64
CA ASP A 44 5.29 -1.70 7.48
C ASP A 44 4.79 -2.13 6.09
N THR A 45 4.12 -1.23 5.37
CA THR A 45 3.66 -1.44 4.00
C THR A 45 4.77 -1.24 2.98
N ALA A 46 5.89 -0.61 3.33
CA ALA A 46 6.97 -0.33 2.40
C ALA A 46 7.65 -1.61 1.89
N TRP A 47 8.39 -1.51 0.78
CA TRP A 47 9.13 -2.65 0.23
C TRP A 47 10.18 -3.24 1.18
N TRP A 48 10.67 -2.47 2.14
CA TRP A 48 11.57 -2.92 3.22
C TRP A 48 10.85 -3.18 4.55
N GLY A 49 9.54 -2.94 4.61
CA GLY A 49 8.70 -3.07 5.80
C GLY A 49 8.34 -4.51 6.14
N GLU A 50 7.58 -4.66 7.22
CA GLU A 50 7.19 -5.97 7.75
C GLU A 50 6.38 -6.80 6.73
N GLY A 51 5.48 -6.16 5.96
CA GLY A 51 4.65 -6.88 4.99
C GLY A 51 5.45 -7.64 3.94
N ASN A 52 6.54 -7.06 3.40
CA ASN A 52 7.41 -7.77 2.45
C ASN A 52 8.23 -8.87 3.13
N LYS A 53 8.65 -8.68 4.38
CA LYS A 53 9.35 -9.73 5.14
C LYS A 53 8.45 -10.93 5.34
N THR A 54 7.21 -10.71 5.81
CA THR A 54 6.21 -11.76 5.96
C THR A 54 5.89 -12.43 4.62
N PHE A 55 5.80 -11.67 3.53
CA PHE A 55 5.59 -12.24 2.18
C PHE A 55 6.71 -13.23 1.81
N LYS A 56 7.97 -12.83 2.01
CA LYS A 56 9.14 -13.66 1.70
C LYS A 56 9.26 -14.86 2.63
N GLN A 57 8.96 -14.72 3.92
CA GLN A 57 9.11 -15.80 4.89
C GLN A 57 7.99 -16.82 4.80
N ASN A 58 6.75 -16.37 4.58
CA ASN A 58 5.58 -17.24 4.66
C ASN A 58 5.08 -17.64 3.27
N CYS A 59 4.75 -16.69 2.40
CA CYS A 59 4.17 -17.00 1.10
C CYS A 59 5.22 -17.61 0.14
N LYS A 60 6.41 -17.01 0.09
CA LYS A 60 7.48 -17.50 -0.80
C LYS A 60 8.09 -18.82 -0.35
N SER A 61 7.86 -19.26 0.89
CA SER A 61 8.25 -20.61 1.33
C SER A 61 7.59 -21.72 0.51
N CYS A 62 6.38 -21.47 -0.02
CA CYS A 62 5.69 -22.37 -0.93
C CYS A 62 5.80 -21.91 -2.39
N HIS A 63 5.82 -20.60 -2.62
CA HIS A 63 5.75 -20.02 -3.97
C HIS A 63 7.09 -19.50 -4.51
N TYR A 64 8.18 -20.26 -4.36
CA TYR A 64 9.48 -19.95 -4.97
C TYR A 64 9.64 -20.58 -6.37
N ARG A 65 10.64 -20.13 -7.15
CA ARG A 65 10.83 -20.62 -8.52
C ARG A 65 11.24 -22.09 -8.46
N ASN A 66 10.67 -22.92 -9.33
CA ASN A 66 10.98 -24.35 -9.40
C ASN A 66 10.77 -25.08 -8.06
N ASN A 67 9.74 -24.69 -7.30
CA ASN A 67 9.37 -25.44 -6.11
C ASN A 67 8.86 -26.84 -6.47
N ASP A 68 9.02 -27.75 -5.52
CA ASP A 68 8.56 -29.15 -5.55
C ASP A 68 7.12 -29.31 -5.04
N LYS A 69 6.47 -28.22 -4.64
CA LYS A 69 5.12 -28.19 -4.05
C LYS A 69 4.00 -28.02 -5.08
N GLY A 70 4.34 -27.91 -6.37
CA GLY A 70 3.39 -27.67 -7.45
C GLY A 70 2.74 -26.28 -7.41
N ALA A 71 3.24 -25.37 -6.56
CA ALA A 71 2.68 -24.04 -6.41
C ALA A 71 3.21 -23.11 -7.51
N PRO A 72 2.39 -22.23 -8.11
CA PRO A 72 2.90 -21.26 -9.08
C PRO A 72 3.85 -20.27 -8.39
N PHE A 73 4.84 -19.78 -9.13
CA PHE A 73 5.70 -18.71 -8.63
C PHE A 73 4.88 -17.45 -8.35
N LEU A 74 5.07 -16.85 -7.19
CA LEU A 74 4.24 -15.73 -6.72
C LEU A 74 5.02 -14.43 -6.59
N TYR A 75 4.54 -13.37 -7.23
CA TYR A 75 4.97 -11.98 -7.01
C TYR A 75 3.87 -11.23 -6.27
N ALA A 76 4.16 -10.01 -5.80
CA ALA A 76 3.12 -9.15 -5.24
C ALA A 76 2.08 -8.80 -6.33
N GLU A 77 2.55 -8.63 -7.56
CA GLU A 77 1.76 -8.30 -8.74
C GLU A 77 0.96 -9.50 -9.28
N SER A 78 1.11 -10.70 -8.71
CA SER A 78 0.38 -11.88 -9.19
C SER A 78 -1.14 -11.82 -8.98
N LYS A 79 -1.65 -10.83 -8.24
CA LYS A 79 -3.08 -10.55 -8.06
C LYS A 79 -3.32 -9.04 -7.97
N SER A 80 -4.54 -8.61 -8.31
CA SER A 80 -4.98 -7.24 -8.04
C SER A 80 -5.18 -6.99 -6.54
N PRO A 81 -5.19 -5.72 -6.08
CA PRO A 81 -5.42 -5.36 -4.68
C PRO A 81 -6.66 -6.01 -4.08
N ARG A 82 -7.79 -5.97 -4.81
CA ARG A 82 -9.06 -6.58 -4.39
C ARG A 82 -8.95 -8.10 -4.25
N ALA A 83 -8.21 -8.75 -5.15
CA ALA A 83 -7.97 -10.18 -5.10
C ALA A 83 -7.08 -10.57 -3.91
N TRP A 84 -6.08 -9.76 -3.55
CA TRP A 84 -5.30 -9.96 -2.34
C TRP A 84 -6.12 -9.81 -1.07
N ASN A 85 -6.90 -8.74 -0.96
CA ASN A 85 -7.83 -8.53 0.16
C ASN A 85 -8.74 -9.75 0.38
N ARG A 86 -9.24 -10.33 -0.71
CA ARG A 86 -10.08 -11.54 -0.67
C ARG A 86 -9.35 -12.77 -0.14
N VAL A 87 -8.06 -12.96 -0.45
CA VAL A 87 -7.27 -14.12 0.03
C VAL A 87 -7.27 -14.17 1.55
N PHE A 88 -6.98 -13.05 2.20
CA PHE A 88 -6.90 -12.95 3.67
C PHE A 88 -8.28 -12.96 4.33
N TYR A 89 -9.24 -12.22 3.78
CA TYR A 89 -10.60 -12.18 4.31
C TYR A 89 -11.30 -13.55 4.23
N LYS A 90 -11.21 -14.23 3.07
CA LYS A 90 -11.83 -15.54 2.86
C LYS A 90 -10.97 -16.72 3.32
N LYS A 91 -9.77 -16.46 3.85
CA LYS A 91 -8.84 -17.49 4.35
C LYS A 91 -8.68 -18.64 3.35
N TYR A 92 -8.32 -18.32 2.10
CA TYR A 92 -8.32 -19.27 0.99
C TYR A 92 -7.62 -20.60 1.37
N PRO A 93 -8.34 -21.74 1.40
CA PRO A 93 -7.81 -23.00 1.94
C PRO A 93 -6.56 -23.53 1.24
N ALA A 94 -6.39 -23.19 -0.05
CA ALA A 94 -5.19 -23.54 -0.82
C ALA A 94 -3.91 -22.82 -0.33
N CYS A 95 -4.07 -21.71 0.39
CA CYS A 95 -2.96 -20.88 0.89
C CYS A 95 -2.87 -20.88 2.43
N ALA A 96 -3.99 -21.11 3.12
CA ALA A 96 -4.09 -21.15 4.58
C ALA A 96 -4.55 -22.55 4.99
N LYS A 97 -3.61 -23.41 5.40
CA LYS A 97 -3.96 -24.73 5.93
C LYS A 97 -4.83 -24.53 7.17
N ASP A 98 -6.01 -25.14 7.17
CA ASP A 98 -7.03 -24.98 8.21
C ASP A 98 -7.49 -23.53 8.43
N GLY A 99 -7.37 -22.69 7.39
CA GLY A 99 -7.75 -21.27 7.44
C GLY A 99 -6.79 -20.40 8.26
N SER A 100 -5.58 -20.89 8.55
CA SER A 100 -4.55 -20.13 9.25
C SER A 100 -3.22 -20.10 8.48
N TRP A 101 -2.51 -18.99 8.64
CA TRP A 101 -1.08 -18.87 8.35
C TRP A 101 -0.35 -18.86 9.69
N ASN A 102 0.89 -19.36 9.75
CA ASN A 102 1.72 -19.29 10.95
C ASN A 102 2.28 -17.87 11.16
N ILE A 103 1.38 -16.90 11.25
CA ILE A 103 1.64 -15.47 11.48
C ILE A 103 0.51 -14.92 12.36
N ASP A 104 0.80 -13.89 13.15
CA ASP A 104 -0.23 -13.22 13.94
C ASP A 104 -1.09 -12.26 13.09
N LEU A 105 -2.12 -11.68 13.72
CA LEU A 105 -3.02 -10.75 13.04
C LEU A 105 -2.28 -9.50 12.52
N GLN A 106 -1.32 -8.95 13.25
CA GLN A 106 -0.60 -7.74 12.80
C GLN A 106 0.28 -8.03 11.60
N GLN A 107 0.97 -9.17 11.61
CA GLN A 107 1.72 -9.67 10.46
C GLN A 107 0.82 -9.94 9.27
N GLN A 108 -0.36 -10.54 9.47
CA GLN A 108 -1.34 -10.74 8.40
C GLN A 108 -1.81 -9.41 7.81
N LEU A 109 -2.09 -8.41 8.67
CA LEU A 109 -2.53 -7.09 8.24
C LEU A 109 -1.43 -6.35 7.47
N ALA A 110 -0.19 -6.36 7.96
CA ALA A 110 0.96 -5.78 7.28
C ALA A 110 1.25 -6.46 5.94
N LEU A 111 1.16 -7.80 5.90
CA LEU A 111 1.28 -8.59 4.67
C LEU A 111 0.20 -8.19 3.65
N ASN A 112 -1.05 -8.09 4.08
CA ASN A 112 -2.15 -7.69 3.19
C ASN A 112 -2.01 -6.23 2.75
N ASP A 113 -1.59 -5.31 3.63
CA ASP A 113 -1.28 -3.91 3.28
C ASP A 113 -0.23 -3.87 2.16
N PHE A 114 0.87 -4.61 2.32
CA PHE A 114 1.94 -4.70 1.32
C PHE A 114 1.43 -5.26 -0.02
N LEU A 115 0.76 -6.40 0.01
CA LEU A 115 0.25 -7.04 -1.22
C LEU A 115 -0.85 -6.23 -1.90
N TYR A 116 -1.64 -5.49 -1.14
CA TYR A 116 -2.61 -4.54 -1.68
C TYR A 116 -1.89 -3.39 -2.40
N LYS A 117 -0.88 -2.78 -1.76
CA LYS A 117 -0.12 -1.65 -2.32
C LYS A 117 0.68 -2.01 -3.58
N TYR A 118 1.20 -3.24 -3.66
CA TYR A 118 2.04 -3.71 -4.76
C TYR A 118 1.35 -4.76 -5.64
N GLY A 119 0.02 -4.87 -5.54
CA GLY A 119 -0.78 -5.70 -6.44
C GLY A 119 -0.72 -5.21 -7.90
N ALA A 120 -1.15 -6.06 -8.82
CA ALA A 120 -1.35 -5.65 -10.21
C ALA A 120 -2.37 -4.52 -10.31
N ASP A 121 -2.19 -3.62 -11.27
CA ASP A 121 -3.14 -2.53 -11.55
C ASP A 121 -3.34 -1.55 -10.37
N THR A 122 -2.33 -1.43 -9.50
CA THR A 122 -2.33 -0.53 -8.33
C THR A 122 -2.28 0.95 -8.69
N TYR A 123 -1.95 1.30 -9.93
CA TYR A 123 -2.26 2.63 -10.47
C TYR A 123 -3.74 2.69 -10.86
N ASN A 124 -4.61 2.93 -9.89
CA ASN A 124 -6.01 3.27 -10.13
C ASN A 124 -6.29 4.69 -9.65
N ALA A 125 -6.38 5.64 -10.58
CA ALA A 125 -6.66 7.06 -10.31
C ALA A 125 -8.03 7.33 -9.63
N TYR A 126 -8.84 6.29 -9.40
CA TYR A 126 -10.20 6.38 -8.85
C TYR A 126 -10.42 5.64 -7.51
N ASP A 127 -9.44 4.94 -6.93
CA ASP A 127 -9.69 3.95 -5.84
C ASP A 127 -9.14 4.34 -4.46
N ALA A 128 -8.42 5.47 -4.32
CA ALA A 128 -7.75 5.84 -3.07
C ALA A 128 -8.59 6.70 -2.11
N ASN A 129 -9.72 7.27 -2.57
CA ASN A 129 -10.44 8.29 -1.80
C ASN A 129 -11.48 7.71 -0.82
N ASP A 130 -12.13 6.59 -1.17
CA ASP A 130 -13.15 5.97 -0.32
C ASP A 130 -12.66 4.63 0.20
N CYS A 131 -12.74 4.45 1.53
CA CYS A 131 -12.43 3.18 2.17
C CYS A 131 -13.57 2.15 1.97
N GLY A 132 -14.09 2.05 0.75
CA GLY A 132 -15.45 1.59 0.48
C GLY A 132 -16.46 2.71 0.65
#